data_AF-A0A351KE80-F1
#
_entry.id   AF-A0A351KE80-F1
#
_cell.length_a   1.000
_cell.length_b   1.000
_cell.length_c   1.000
_cell.angle_alpha   90.00
_cell.angle_beta   90.00
_cell.angle_gamma   90.00
#
_symmetry.space_group_name_H-M   'P 1'
#
loop_
_entity.id
_entity.type
_entity.pdbx_description
1 polymer ?
#
loop_
_entity_poly.entity_id
_entity_poly.type
_entity_poly.pdbx_seq_one_letter_code
_entity_poly.pdbx_strand_id
1 'polypeptide(L)' 'MELKGKKILVTGSEGFIGSHLTERLVELGANVTALVQYNSFNSWGWIDTFDKNVKDSINVVTGDVREYDG' A
#
# COMPACT_ATOMS: atom_id res chain seq x y z
N MET A 1 -4.64 -19.66 3.14
CA MET A 1 -3.29 -19.30 3.62
C MET A 1 -3.44 -18.46 4.87
N GLU A 2 -2.57 -18.64 5.87
CA GLU A 2 -2.54 -17.83 7.10
C GLU A 2 -1.72 -16.55 6.86
N LEU A 3 -2.41 -15.43 6.57
CA LEU A 3 -1.78 -14.13 6.31
C LEU A 3 -1.83 -13.16 7.49
N LYS A 4 -2.63 -13.47 8.52
CA LYS A 4 -2.77 -12.63 9.71
C LYS A 4 -1.42 -12.39 10.39
N GLY A 5 -1.09 -11.12 10.64
CA GLY A 5 0.15 -10.67 11.27
C GLY A 5 1.40 -10.76 10.37
N LYS A 6 1.31 -11.28 9.14
CA LYS A 6 2.44 -11.31 8.20
C LYS A 6 2.78 -9.89 7.75
N LYS A 7 4.07 -9.58 7.63
CA LYS A 7 4.56 -8.33 7.05
C LYS A 7 4.65 -8.49 5.54
N ILE A 8 3.95 -7.62 4.80
CA ILE A 8 3.89 -7.68 3.33
C ILE A 8 4.18 -6.30 2.76
N LEU A 9 5.10 -6.23 1.81
CA LEU A 9 5.35 -5.06 0.99
C LEU A 9 4.62 -5.21 -0.34
N VAL A 10 3.86 -4.21 -0.73
CA VAL A 10 3.20 -4.13 -2.04
C VAL A 10 3.79 -2.97 -2.81
N THR A 11 4.38 -3.24 -3.97
CA THR A 11 4.87 -2.22 -4.91
C THR A 11 3.80 -1.89 -5.94
N GLY A 12 3.67 -0.62 -6.33
CA GLY A 12 2.60 -0.17 -7.24
C GLY A 12 1.22 -0.23 -6.56
N SER A 13 1.21 -0.03 -5.24
CA SER A 13 0.01 -0.12 -4.40
C SER A 13 -0.99 1.02 -4.64
N GLU A 14 -0.58 2.13 -5.26
CA GLU A 14 -1.48 3.21 -5.66
C GLU A 14 -2.31 2.90 -6.92
N GLY A 15 -1.90 1.88 -7.69
CA GLY A 15 -2.52 1.51 -8.96
C GLY A 15 -3.80 0.68 -8.82
N PHE A 16 -4.46 0.35 -9.93
CA PHE A 16 -5.75 -0.36 -9.90
C PHE A 16 -5.68 -1.72 -9.19
N ILE A 17 -4.84 -2.65 -9.66
CA ILE A 17 -4.75 -3.99 -9.06
C ILE A 17 -4.03 -3.95 -7.71
N GLY A 18 -2.96 -3.15 -7.59
CA GLY A 18 -2.15 -3.06 -6.39
C GLY A 18 -2.93 -2.53 -5.17
N SER A 19 -3.82 -1.56 -5.39
CA SER A 19 -4.68 -1.03 -4.33
C SER A 19 -5.67 -2.08 -3.82
N HIS A 20 -6.42 -2.74 -4.70
CA HIS A 20 -7.37 -3.78 -4.29
C HIS A 20 -6.68 -4.95 -3.58
N LEU A 21 -5.47 -5.32 -4.01
CA LEU A 21 -4.66 -6.29 -3.29
C LEU A 21 -4.27 -5.79 -1.89
N THR A 22 -3.84 -4.53 -1.78
CA THR A 22 -3.47 -3.88 -0.51
C THR A 22 -4.64 -3.89 0.47
N GLU A 23 -5.83 -3.44 0.04
CA GLU A 23 -7.07 -3.47 0.84
C GLU A 23 -7.38 -4.89 1.31
N ARG A 24 -7.37 -5.87 0.39
CA ARG A 24 -7.68 -7.25 0.72
C ARG A 24 -6.69 -7.86 1.73
N LEU A 25 -5.40 -7.52 1.63
CA LEU A 25 -4.39 -8.00 2.57
C LEU A 25 -4.60 -7.42 3.97
N VAL A 26 -4.98 -6.14 4.08
CA VAL A 26 -5.35 -5.51 5.35
C VAL A 26 -6.57 -6.19 5.96
N GLU A 27 -7.63 -6.44 5.17
CA GLU A 27 -8.83 -7.16 5.64
C GLU A 27 -8.54 -8.57 6.14
N LEU A 28 -7.54 -9.23 5.53
CA LEU A 28 -7.05 -10.55 5.97
C LEU A 28 -6.16 -10.48 7.23
N GLY A 29 -5.96 -9.28 7.77
CA GLY A 29 -5.22 -9.01 9.00
C GLY A 29 -3.71 -9.01 8.82
N ALA A 30 -3.20 -8.82 7.60
CA ALA A 30 -1.77 -8.65 7.36
C ALA A 30 -1.31 -7.24 7.76
N ASN A 31 -0.03 -7.11 8.09
CA ASN A 31 0.64 -5.84 8.31
C ASN A 31 1.23 -5.35 6.98
N VAL A 32 0.52 -4.46 6.29
CA VAL A 32 0.86 -4.06 4.92
C VAL A 32 1.66 -2.77 4.89
N THR A 33 2.77 -2.78 4.15
CA THR A 33 3.46 -1.58 3.69
C THR A 33 3.17 -1.38 2.21
N ALA A 34 2.64 -0.22 1.86
CA ALA A 34 2.28 0.18 0.51
C ALA A 34 3.36 1.12 -0.03
N LEU A 35 4.15 0.67 -1.01
CA LEU A 35 5.08 1.53 -1.73
C LEU A 35 4.35 2.22 -2.87
N VAL A 36 4.19 3.53 -2.73
CA VAL A 36 3.53 4.39 -3.72
C VAL A 36 4.51 5.33 -4.40
N GLN A 37 4.30 5.62 -5.69
CA GLN A 37 5.14 6.58 -6.40
C GLN A 37 4.96 7.99 -5.82
N TYR A 38 6.07 8.62 -5.46
CA TYR A 38 6.09 10.03 -5.09
C TYR A 38 5.58 10.90 -6.26
N ASN A 39 4.69 11.84 -5.96
CA ASN A 39 4.14 12.76 -6.95
C ASN A 39 3.83 14.13 -6.33
N SER A 40 3.77 15.16 -7.16
CA SER A 40 3.57 16.55 -6.72
C SER A 40 2.18 16.85 -6.17
N PHE A 41 1.23 15.92 -6.30
CA PHE A 41 -0.13 16.07 -5.78
C PHE A 41 -0.29 15.52 -4.37
N ASN A 42 0.77 14.89 -3.82
CA ASN A 42 0.73 14.18 -2.55
C ASN A 42 -0.42 13.15 -2.48
N SER A 43 -0.72 12.50 -3.61
CA SER A 43 -1.76 11.47 -3.72
C SER A 43 -1.16 10.08 -3.59
N TRP A 44 -1.91 9.17 -2.96
CA TRP A 44 -1.62 7.75 -2.90
C TRP A 44 -2.46 6.93 -3.89
N GLY A 45 -2.99 7.59 -4.93
CA GLY A 45 -3.83 7.00 -5.98
C GLY A 45 -5.12 6.42 -5.42
N TRP A 46 -5.43 5.18 -5.79
CA TRP A 46 -6.67 4.52 -5.34
C TRP A 46 -6.73 4.31 -3.82
N ILE A 47 -5.60 4.32 -3.11
CA ILE A 47 -5.60 4.24 -1.64
C ILE A 47 -6.29 5.46 -1.02
N ASP A 48 -6.27 6.62 -1.68
CA ASP A 48 -6.94 7.83 -1.19
C ASP A 48 -8.47 7.66 -1.10
N THR A 49 -9.05 6.70 -1.83
CA THR A 49 -10.50 6.44 -1.82
C THR A 49 -10.92 5.39 -0.80
N PHE A 50 -9.98 4.74 -0.11
CA PHE A 50 -10.31 3.72 0.90
C PHE A 50 -11.02 4.31 2.12
N ASP A 51 -11.81 3.47 2.77
CA ASP A 51 -12.36 3.73 4.10
C ASP A 51 -11.24 4.08 5.09
N LYS A 52 -11.54 5.02 5.99
CA LYS A 52 -10.56 5.55 6.96
C LYS A 52 -9.86 4.44 7.75
N ASN A 53 -10.60 3.42 8.19
CA ASN A 53 -10.05 2.34 9.01
C ASN A 53 -9.04 1.47 8.25
N VAL A 54 -9.31 1.19 6.98
CA VAL A 54 -8.38 0.44 6.11
C VAL A 54 -7.15 1.28 5.85
N LYS A 55 -7.34 2.55 5.48
CA LYS A 55 -6.27 3.50 5.19
C LYS A 55 -5.32 3.69 6.37
N ASP A 56 -5.86 3.88 7.58
CA ASP A 56 -5.09 4.03 8.82
C ASP A 56 -4.32 2.74 9.20
N SER A 57 -4.68 1.59 8.64
CA SER A 57 -4.02 0.30 8.86
C SER A 57 -2.87 0.04 7.87
N ILE A 58 -2.65 0.90 6.89
CA ILE A 58 -1.59 0.78 5.88
C ILE A 58 -0.42 1.66 6.27
N ASN A 59 0.79 1.09 6.26
CA ASN A 59 2.02 1.88 6.31
C ASN A 59 2.38 2.35 4.89
N VAL A 60 2.08 3.60 4.54
CA VAL A 60 2.38 4.15 3.21
C VAL A 60 3.81 4.70 3.18
N VAL A 61 4.59 4.25 2.19
CA VAL A 61 5.94 4.75 1.90
C VAL A 61 5.94 5.28 0.47
N THR A 62 6.44 6.50 0.27
CA THR A 62 6.61 7.08 -1.07
C THR A 62 8.00 6.77 -1.60
N GLY A 63 8.13 6.26 -2.82
CA GLY A 63 9.43 6.01 -3.46
C GLY A 63 9.29 5.49 -4.89
N ASP A 64 10.41 5.40 -5.61
CA ASP A 64 10.45 4.78 -6.94
C ASP A 64 11.19 3.43 -6.85
N VAL A 65 10.53 2.34 -7.26
CA VAL A 65 11.11 0.99 -7.25
C VAL A 65 12.36 0.87 -8.16
N ARG A 66 12.54 1.81 -9.09
CA ARG A 66 13.69 1.88 -10.00
C ARG A 66 14.86 2.66 -9.40
N GLU A 67 14.62 3.43 -8.34
CA GLU A 67 15.65 4.18 -7.64
C GLU A 67 16.23 3.29 -6.54
N TYR A 68 17.51 2.96 -6.70
CA TYR A 68 18.28 2.37 -5.64
C TYR A 68 18.92 3.52 -4.86
N ASP A 69 18.42 3.79 -3.65
CA ASP A 69 19.16 4.60 -2.68
C ASP A 69 20.43 3.82 -2.32
N GLY A 70 21.58 4.35 -2.77
CA GLY A 70 22.91 3.78 -2.54
C GLY A 70 23.36 3.85 -1.09
#